data_AF-A0A351J0Z6-F1
#
_entry.id   AF-A0A351J0Z6-F1
#
_cell.length_a   1.000
_cell.length_b   1.000
_cell.length_c   1.000
_cell.angle_alpha   90.00
_cell.angle_beta   90.00
_cell.angle_gamma   90.00
#
_symmetry.space_group_name_H-M   'P 1'
#
loop_
_entity.id
_entity.type
_entity.pdbx_description
1 polymer ?
#
loop_
_entity_poly.entity_id
_entity_poly.type
_entity_poly.pdbx_seq_one_letter_code
_entity_poly.pdbx_strand_id
1 'polypeptide(L)'
;MELRGRTHPQDVIDILKLLQFEKTKRVYDTLIHVLGQISYKKGCFRYVINQLKIWENKDLYPLVQNEIIEIHGRYEKFSEFTQQEIIDVFAKEHAKPV
;
A
#
# COMPACT_ATOMS: atom_id res chain seq x y z
N MET A 1 -5.28 -23.33 5.62
CA MET A 1 -6.10 -22.14 5.29
C MET A 1 -5.21 -21.11 4.63
N GLU A 2 -5.26 -20.98 3.30
CA GLU A 2 -4.55 -19.95 2.56
C GLU A 2 -5.39 -18.66 2.51
N LEU A 3 -4.80 -17.54 2.90
CA LEU A 3 -5.43 -16.23 2.87
C LEU A 3 -5.47 -15.74 1.42
N ARG A 4 -6.68 -15.59 0.85
CA ARG A 4 -6.93 -15.18 -0.55
C ARG A 4 -6.20 -13.92 -1.01
N GLY A 5 -5.79 -13.04 -0.09
CA GLY A 5 -4.95 -11.87 -0.39
C GLY A 5 -3.51 -12.20 -0.84
N ARG A 6 -3.06 -13.45 -0.70
CA ARG A 6 -1.72 -13.88 -1.18
C ARG A 6 -1.71 -14.39 -2.61
N THR A 7 -2.85 -14.87 -3.11
CA THR A 7 -2.92 -15.58 -4.40
C THR A 7 -3.49 -14.71 -5.52
N HIS A 8 -4.34 -13.72 -5.19
CA HIS A 8 -4.96 -12.81 -6.17
C HIS A 8 -5.11 -11.38 -5.62
N PRO A 9 -4.00 -10.63 -5.40
CA PRO A 9 -4.08 -9.24 -4.93
C PRO A 9 -4.78 -8.30 -5.93
N GLN A 10 -4.78 -8.64 -7.22
CA GLN A 10 -5.44 -7.87 -8.29
C GLN A 10 -6.93 -7.67 -8.01
N ASP A 11 -7.66 -8.76 -7.76
CA ASP A 11 -9.12 -8.74 -7.57
C ASP A 11 -9.56 -7.86 -6.39
N VAL A 12 -8.72 -7.79 -5.34
CA VAL A 12 -8.99 -6.95 -4.17
C VAL A 12 -8.68 -5.49 -4.46
N ILE A 13 -7.57 -5.19 -5.13
CA ILE A 13 -7.18 -3.79 -5.41
C ILE A 13 -8.19 -3.10 -6.32
N ASP A 14 -8.76 -3.78 -7.31
CA ASP A 14 -9.75 -3.19 -8.22
C ASP A 14 -11.03 -2.77 -7.48
N ILE A 15 -11.45 -3.53 -6.47
CA ILE A 15 -12.57 -3.17 -5.58
C ILE A 15 -12.19 -1.99 -4.69
N LEU A 16 -10.99 -2.00 -4.10
CA LEU A 16 -10.50 -0.92 -3.24
C LEU A 16 -10.38 0.41 -3.99
N LYS A 17 -10.08 0.38 -5.29
CA LYS A 17 -10.02 1.57 -6.16
C LYS A 17 -11.36 2.32 -6.20
N LEU A 18 -12.48 1.61 -6.11
CA LEU A 18 -13.81 2.23 -6.07
C LEU A 18 -14.03 3.10 -4.83
N LEU A 19 -13.27 2.85 -3.76
CA LEU A 19 -13.32 3.58 -2.50
C LEU A 19 -12.35 4.77 -2.45
N GLN A 20 -11.58 5.02 -3.52
CA GLN A 20 -10.51 6.03 -3.51
C GLN A 20 -11.01 7.45 -3.22
N PHE A 21 -12.30 7.75 -3.42
CA PHE A 21 -12.94 9.05 -3.12
C PHE A 21 -13.99 8.97 -2.00
N GLU A 22 -13.95 7.91 -1.20
CA GLU A 22 -14.89 7.72 -0.10
C GLU A 22 -14.82 8.88 0.90
N LYS A 23 -15.97 9.44 1.26
CA LYS A 23 -16.09 10.61 2.16
C LYS A 23 -16.24 10.20 3.62
N THR A 24 -16.69 8.98 3.86
CA THR A 24 -16.85 8.44 5.20
C THR A 24 -15.47 8.12 5.78
N LYS A 25 -15.00 8.97 6.71
CA LYS A 25 -13.66 8.88 7.31
C LYS A 25 -13.28 7.45 7.70
N ARG A 26 -14.16 6.72 8.39
CA ARG A 26 -13.90 5.34 8.83
C ARG A 26 -13.59 4.39 7.67
N VAL A 27 -14.31 4.51 6.56
CA VAL A 27 -14.12 3.66 5.38
C VAL A 27 -12.85 4.07 4.65
N TYR A 28 -12.57 5.37 4.55
CA TYR A 28 -11.33 5.89 3.97
C TYR A 28 -10.08 5.46 4.77
N ASP A 29 -10.12 5.57 6.10
CA ASP A 29 -9.05 5.06 6.97
C ASP A 29 -8.88 3.54 6.78
N THR A 30 -9.99 2.80 6.69
CA THR A 30 -9.96 1.34 6.45
C THR A 30 -9.32 1.00 5.11
N LEU A 31 -9.61 1.76 4.04
CA LEU A 31 -8.98 1.60 2.74
C LEU A 31 -7.45 1.73 2.86
N ILE A 32 -6.96 2.77 3.54
CA ILE A 32 -5.53 3.00 3.78
C ILE A 32 -4.92 1.79 4.50
N HIS A 33 -5.54 1.37 5.62
CA HIS A 33 -5.06 0.22 6.39
C HIS A 33 -5.01 -1.07 5.56
N VAL A 34 -6.04 -1.36 4.76
CA VAL A 34 -6.07 -2.57 3.93
C VAL A 34 -4.98 -2.54 2.86
N LEU A 35 -4.75 -1.41 2.20
CA LEU A 35 -3.67 -1.26 1.23
C LEU A 35 -2.29 -1.49 1.89
N GLY A 36 -2.09 -0.96 3.11
CA GLY A 36 -0.92 -1.26 3.94
C GLY A 36 -0.77 -2.76 4.22
N GLN A 37 -1.83 -3.43 4.66
CA GLN A 37 -1.83 -4.88 4.94
C GLN A 37 -1.52 -5.75 3.71
N ILE A 38 -1.94 -5.32 2.52
CA ILE A 38 -1.61 -6.02 1.28
C ILE A 38 -0.12 -5.84 0.96
N SER A 39 0.42 -4.63 1.14
CA SER A 39 1.77 -4.27 0.70
C SER A 39 2.89 -5.12 1.30
N TYR A 40 2.81 -5.51 2.58
CA TYR A 40 3.90 -6.26 3.23
C TYR A 40 4.01 -7.72 2.78
N LYS A 41 3.01 -8.22 2.06
CA LYS A 41 3.05 -9.56 1.49
C LYS A 41 4.03 -9.62 0.32
N LYS A 42 4.70 -10.77 0.21
CA LYS A 42 5.66 -11.05 -0.88
C LYS A 42 5.05 -10.76 -2.26
N GLY A 43 5.76 -10.00 -3.07
CA GLY A 43 5.37 -9.57 -4.41
C GLY A 43 4.30 -8.47 -4.47
N CYS A 44 3.74 -8.03 -3.33
CA CYS A 44 2.60 -7.12 -3.32
C CYS A 44 3.00 -5.64 -3.21
N PHE A 45 4.12 -5.31 -2.55
CA PHE A 45 4.55 -3.93 -2.35
C PHE A 45 4.60 -3.13 -3.66
N ARG A 46 5.36 -3.60 -4.65
CA ARG A 46 5.49 -2.91 -5.96
C ARG A 46 4.16 -2.82 -6.70
N TYR A 47 3.32 -3.85 -6.58
CA TYR A 47 2.01 -3.88 -7.21
C TYR A 47 1.09 -2.80 -6.63
N VAL A 48 0.99 -2.71 -5.30
CA VAL A 48 0.22 -1.67 -4.60
C VAL A 48 0.67 -0.27 -5.00
N ILE A 49 1.99 -0.01 -4.99
CA ILE A 49 2.54 1.31 -5.34
C ILE A 49 2.25 1.70 -6.79
N ASN A 50 2.43 0.78 -7.74
CA ASN A 50 2.16 1.05 -9.14
C ASN A 50 0.68 1.35 -9.38
N GLN A 51 -0.22 0.66 -8.68
CA GLN A 51 -1.66 0.91 -8.75
C GLN A 51 -2.00 2.30 -8.20
N LEU A 52 -1.52 2.65 -7.00
CA LEU A 52 -1.83 3.96 -6.40
C LEU A 52 -1.31 5.13 -7.23
N LYS A 53 -0.19 4.98 -7.95
CA LYS A 53 0.33 6.02 -8.86
C LYS A 53 -0.62 6.34 -10.01
N ILE A 54 -1.38 5.35 -10.49
CA ILE A 54 -2.36 5.54 -11.57
C ILE A 54 -3.78 5.83 -11.09
N TRP A 55 -4.05 5.75 -9.78
CA TRP A 55 -5.34 6.14 -9.21
C TRP A 55 -5.55 7.66 -9.32
N GLU A 56 -6.81 8.08 -9.39
CA GLU A 56 -7.17 9.47 -9.62
C GLU A 56 -6.99 10.31 -8.35
N ASN A 57 -7.33 9.77 -7.18
CA ASN A 57 -7.08 10.44 -5.91
C ASN A 57 -5.58 10.44 -5.56
N LYS A 58 -4.90 11.53 -5.89
CA LYS A 58 -3.47 11.70 -5.58
C LYS A 58 -3.18 11.97 -4.11
N ASP A 59 -4.16 12.46 -3.35
CA ASP A 59 -4.01 12.72 -1.91
C ASP A 59 -3.93 11.42 -1.09
N LEU A 60 -4.44 10.31 -1.63
CA LEU A 60 -4.38 9.00 -1.00
C LEU A 60 -2.95 8.43 -0.96
N TYR A 61 -2.14 8.70 -1.99
CA TYR A 61 -0.79 8.13 -2.13
C TYR A 61 0.10 8.37 -0.90
N PRO A 62 0.34 9.61 -0.43
CA PRO A 62 1.20 9.87 0.72
C PRO A 62 0.66 9.25 2.01
N LEU A 63 -0.67 9.18 2.18
CA LEU A 63 -1.29 8.55 3.35
C LEU A 63 -1.01 7.04 3.39
N VAL A 64 -1.11 6.39 2.22
CA VAL A 64 -0.81 4.95 2.11
C VAL A 64 0.69 4.70 2.24
N GLN A 65 1.57 5.57 1.73
CA GLN A 65 3.02 5.43 1.94
C GLN A 65 3.39 5.35 3.43
N ASN A 66 2.81 6.25 4.24
CA ASN A 66 3.03 6.25 5.69
C ASN A 66 2.56 4.95 6.34
N GLU A 67 1.35 4.47 5.99
CA GLU A 67 0.84 3.20 6.51
C GLU A 67 1.72 2.01 6.08
N ILE A 68 2.21 1.98 4.84
CA ILE A 68 3.10 0.92 4.35
C ILE A 68 4.39 0.87 5.18
N ILE A 69 5.01 2.03 5.45
CA ILE A 69 6.21 2.10 6.31
C ILE A 69 5.92 1.49 7.69
N GLU A 70 4.82 1.91 8.33
CA GLU A 70 4.44 1.44 9.66
C GLU A 70 4.14 -0.06 9.72
N ILE A 71 3.40 -0.58 8.73
CA ILE A 71 3.04 -2.00 8.66
C ILE A 71 4.28 -2.87 8.40
N HIS A 72 5.22 -2.43 7.56
CA HIS A 72 6.46 -3.16 7.33
C HIS A 72 7.33 -3.27 8.59
N GLY A 73 7.40 -2.21 9.41
CA GLY A 73 8.05 -2.26 10.72
C GLY A 73 7.31 -3.17 11.70
N ARG A 74 5.98 -3.05 11.77
CA ARG A 74 5.15 -3.87 12.67
C ARG A 74 5.25 -5.38 12.38
N TYR A 75 5.29 -5.75 11.11
CA TYR A 75 5.32 -7.14 10.66
C TYR A 75 6.70 -7.56 10.13
N GLU A 76 7.79 -6.93 10.58
CA GLU A 76 9.16 -7.13 10.07
C GLU A 76 9.52 -8.60 9.81
N LYS A 77 9.18 -9.52 10.73
CA LYS A 77 9.45 -10.97 10.61
C LYS A 77 8.73 -11.67 9.45
N PHE A 78 7.70 -11.04 8.88
CA PHE A 78 6.83 -11.58 7.84
C PHE A 78 6.77 -10.72 6.58
N SER A 79 7.29 -9.49 6.65
CA SER A 79 7.36 -8.55 5.56
C SER A 79 8.40 -8.99 4.53
N GLU A 80 8.11 -8.75 3.25
CA GLU A 80 9.09 -9.00 2.17
C GLU A 80 10.30 -8.04 2.25
N PHE A 81 10.05 -6.81 2.71
CA PHE A 81 11.05 -5.77 2.89
C PHE A 81 11.03 -5.30 4.34
N THR A 82 12.19 -4.92 4.86
CA THR A 82 12.31 -4.20 6.12
C THR A 82 11.69 -2.80 6.02
N GLN A 83 11.38 -2.20 7.17
CA GLN A 83 10.90 -0.82 7.22
C GLN A 83 11.89 0.16 6.58
N GLN A 84 13.20 -0.03 6.83
CA GLN A 84 14.23 0.84 6.28
C GLN A 84 14.33 0.75 4.76
N GLU A 85 14.24 -0.45 4.19
CA GLU A 85 14.24 -0.62 2.72
C GLU A 85 13.06 0.11 2.06
N ILE A 86 11.88 0.09 2.69
CA ILE A 86 10.70 0.83 2.21
C ILE A 86 10.92 2.34 2.28
N ILE A 87 11.47 2.84 3.40
CA ILE A 87 11.82 4.25 3.57
C ILE A 87 12.80 4.68 2.47
N ASP A 88 13.85 3.89 2.23
CA ASP A 88 14.87 4.19 1.22
C ASP A 88 14.27 4.20 -0.19
N VAL A 89 13.32 3.30 -0.50
CA VAL A 89 12.60 3.29 -1.76
C VAL A 89 11.83 4.60 -1.96
N PHE A 90 11.03 5.02 -0.98
CA PHE A 90 10.27 6.26 -1.11
C PHE A 90 11.15 7.50 -1.14
N ALA A 91 12.20 7.56 -0.34
CA ALA A 91 13.18 8.65 -0.38
C ALA A 91 13.81 8.80 -1.78
N LYS A 92 14.20 7.68 -2.41
CA LYS A 92 14.73 7.68 -3.79
C LYS A 92 13.70 8.12 -4.82
N GLU A 93 12.41 7.79 -4.64
CA GLU A 93 11.36 8.26 -5.54
C GLU A 93 11.18 9.78 -5.48
N HIS A 94 11.21 10.37 -4.29
CA HIS A 94 11.11 11.82 -4.11
C HIS A 94 12.36 12.57 -4.57
N ALA A 95 13.52 11.92 -4.58
CA ALA A 95 14.78 12.51 -5.02
C ALA A 95 14.98 12.52 -6.55
N LYS A 96 14.13 11.84 -7.34
CA LYS A 96 14.24 11.85 -8.80
C LYS A 96 13.86 13.24 -9.34
N PRO A 97 14.78 13.95 -10.03
CA PRO A 97 14.42 15.21 -10.69
C PRO A 97 13.38 14.93 -11.78
N VAL A 98 12.35 15.78 -11.82
CA VAL A 98 11.31 15.82 -12.86
C VAL A 98 11.92 16.20 -14.20
#